data_AF-A0A333W3B9-F1
#
_entry.id   AF-A0A333W3B9-F1
#
_cell.length_a   1.000
_cell.length_b   1.000
_cell.length_c   1.000
_cell.angle_alpha   90.00
_cell.angle_beta   90.00
_cell.angle_gamma   90.00
#
_symmetry.space_group_name_H-M   'P 1'
#
loop_
_entity.id
_entity.type
_entity.pdbx_description
1 polymer ?
#
loop_
_entity_poly.entity_id
_entity_poly.type
_entity_poly.pdbx_seq_one_letter_code
_entity_poly.pdbx_strand_id
1 'polypeptide(L)'
;MNTKKKGDAFENFVFDYFSILLRKGYLGINPNQAKIYKQKKYYSKDREGYIIFDVAIEVSFFEQEDPFLVILIECKDYGKKVPVDDIEEFSTKVSQVGKHNTKAICITKNGFQKGALKIAKNRNIGLWKITTNDNHKVIFNRTINRIKNNDEIISNALTSENFQDISATNIFIQTPLRFTSIPKDLIYDFLSLQKDVSPKEFFTQHRVNSYSKTIPYKSKKELSILAENLFDKFYKNDEIDLNEIINTLGYKLIEIDTPEHPNIIGKLETKLKTITIFGSGFFSQHQINFAKAHEIAHIFLKHSNYIISESFSPAMESHSLDIEITQNIDRLEFQANYFAGCLLLPENRLKATLNYYLQQYGIRNRGFSPLYIDSQPCNFENYRRIILPLTEIFNVSQETMKIRLTELGLAQFAFQPTSTNKVKRSYIDRF
;
A
#
# COMPACT_ATOMS: atom_id res chain seq x y z
N MET A 1 -19.84 29.62 -6.90
CA MET A 1 -20.21 28.80 -5.72
C MET A 1 -19.78 29.55 -4.46
N ASN A 2 -20.64 29.71 -3.45
CA ASN A 2 -20.30 30.43 -2.21
C ASN A 2 -19.16 29.69 -1.48
N THR A 3 -18.06 30.39 -1.16
CA THR A 3 -16.87 29.81 -0.51
C THR A 3 -17.20 29.11 0.80
N LYS A 4 -18.17 29.63 1.57
CA LYS A 4 -18.67 29.00 2.80
C LYS A 4 -19.33 27.65 2.52
N LYS A 5 -20.23 27.59 1.54
CA LYS A 5 -20.89 26.33 1.13
C LYS A 5 -19.89 25.27 0.64
N LYS A 6 -18.80 25.70 -0.02
CA LYS A 6 -17.72 24.81 -0.44
C LYS A 6 -16.96 24.24 0.76
N GLY A 7 -16.63 25.08 1.75
CA GLY A 7 -16.03 24.66 3.01
C GLY A 7 -16.92 23.67 3.78
N ASP A 8 -18.18 24.03 4.00
CA ASP A 8 -19.15 23.20 4.72
C ASP A 8 -19.30 21.80 4.09
N ALA A 9 -19.30 21.72 2.74
CA ALA A 9 -19.37 20.46 2.01
C ALA A 9 -18.13 19.59 2.22
N PHE A 10 -16.94 20.20 2.29
CA PHE A 10 -15.71 19.46 2.56
C PHE A 10 -15.63 18.99 4.01
N GLU A 11 -16.02 19.82 4.98
CA GLU A 11 -16.10 19.44 6.39
C GLU A 11 -17.07 18.27 6.60
N ASN A 12 -18.24 18.29 5.96
CA ASN A 12 -19.18 17.16 5.95
C ASN A 12 -18.52 15.89 5.43
N PHE A 13 -17.88 15.98 4.25
CA PHE A 13 -17.18 14.84 3.67
C PHE A 13 -16.11 14.28 4.61
N VAL A 14 -15.31 15.13 5.26
CA VAL A 14 -14.28 14.68 6.20
C VAL A 14 -14.91 14.03 7.43
N PHE A 15 -15.98 14.60 7.97
CA PHE A 15 -16.71 13.99 9.10
C PHE A 15 -17.22 12.59 8.76
N ASP A 16 -17.90 12.43 7.61
CA ASP A 16 -18.43 11.15 7.16
C ASP A 16 -17.30 10.14 6.91
N TYR A 17 -16.23 10.60 6.27
CA TYR A 17 -15.04 9.80 5.99
C TYR A 17 -14.42 9.25 7.28
N PHE A 18 -14.14 10.09 8.28
CA PHE A 18 -13.56 9.63 9.54
C PHE A 18 -14.54 8.80 10.38
N SER A 19 -15.84 9.09 10.31
CA SER A 19 -16.88 8.26 10.95
C SER A 19 -16.85 6.84 10.41
N ILE A 20 -16.67 6.68 9.10
CA ILE A 20 -16.51 5.38 8.46
C ILE A 20 -15.20 4.73 8.87
N LEU A 21 -14.07 5.44 8.80
CA LEU A 21 -12.78 4.89 9.20
C LEU A 21 -12.80 4.37 10.64
N LEU A 22 -13.46 5.11 11.54
CA LEU A 22 -13.60 4.74 12.94
C LEU A 22 -14.49 3.51 13.08
N ARG A 23 -15.72 3.55 12.56
CA ARG A 23 -16.69 2.44 12.62
C ARG A 23 -16.12 1.14 12.02
N LYS A 24 -15.31 1.25 10.97
CA LYS A 24 -14.68 0.12 10.27
C LYS A 24 -13.34 -0.32 10.89
N GLY A 25 -12.85 0.35 11.93
CA GLY A 25 -11.58 0.01 12.59
C GLY A 25 -10.32 0.36 11.80
N TYR A 26 -10.42 1.16 10.73
CA TYR A 26 -9.29 1.54 9.88
C TYR A 26 -8.33 2.52 10.53
N LEU A 27 -8.77 3.28 11.53
CA LEU A 27 -7.89 4.10 12.38
C LEU A 27 -7.14 3.24 13.42
N GLY A 28 -7.52 1.97 13.56
CA GLY A 28 -7.01 1.09 14.61
C GLY A 28 -7.54 1.40 16.02
N ILE A 29 -8.43 2.39 16.15
CA ILE A 29 -9.10 2.75 17.40
C ILE A 29 -10.35 1.88 17.56
N ASN A 30 -10.63 1.40 18.77
CA ASN A 30 -11.86 0.69 19.09
C ASN A 30 -13.09 1.62 18.92
N PRO A 31 -14.05 1.29 18.03
CA PRO A 31 -15.23 2.13 17.80
C PRO A 31 -16.07 2.37 19.05
N ASN A 32 -16.12 1.40 19.97
CA ASN A 32 -16.92 1.49 21.20
C ASN A 32 -16.33 2.47 22.23
N GLN A 33 -15.07 2.86 22.05
CA GLN A 33 -14.33 3.75 22.95
C GLN A 33 -14.10 5.12 22.34
N ALA A 34 -14.67 5.39 21.16
CA ALA A 34 -14.40 6.60 20.41
C ALA A 34 -15.70 7.29 19.98
N LYS A 35 -15.72 8.61 20.10
CA LYS A 35 -16.81 9.47 19.63
C LYS A 35 -16.25 10.48 18.66
N ILE A 36 -16.95 10.66 17.54
CA ILE A 36 -16.61 11.66 16.53
C ILE A 36 -17.65 12.79 16.56
N TYR A 37 -17.19 14.03 16.44
CA TYR A 37 -18.02 15.21 16.50
C TYR A 37 -17.69 16.15 15.35
N LYS A 38 -18.70 16.86 14.87
CA LYS A 38 -18.56 17.95 13.92
C LYS A 38 -18.61 19.29 14.65
N GLN A 39 -17.71 20.22 14.31
CA GLN A 39 -17.68 21.59 14.83
C GLN A 39 -17.73 21.67 16.37
N LYS A 40 -17.01 20.77 17.05
CA LYS A 40 -16.98 20.72 18.52
C LYS A 40 -16.16 21.88 19.08
N LYS A 41 -16.67 22.47 20.16
CA LYS A 41 -16.05 23.59 20.90
C LYS A 41 -15.15 23.07 22.02
N TYR A 42 -13.94 23.62 22.10
CA TYR A 42 -13.01 23.38 23.21
C TYR A 42 -12.61 24.70 23.84
N TYR A 43 -12.63 24.75 25.17
CA TYR A 43 -12.30 25.98 25.90
C TYR A 43 -10.79 26.25 25.83
N SER A 44 -10.42 27.43 25.37
CA SER A 44 -9.07 27.98 25.41
C SER A 44 -8.97 28.96 26.56
N LYS A 45 -8.03 28.70 27.47
CA LYS A 45 -7.77 29.62 28.59
C LYS A 45 -7.24 30.95 28.07
N ASP A 46 -6.35 30.93 27.09
CA ASP A 46 -5.71 32.11 26.53
C ASP A 46 -6.71 33.06 25.85
N ARG A 47 -7.82 32.51 25.32
CA ARG A 47 -8.89 33.31 24.69
C ARG A 47 -10.01 33.67 25.65
N GLU A 48 -10.02 33.10 26.86
CA GLU A 48 -11.17 33.09 27.76
C GLU A 48 -12.48 32.73 27.01
N GLY A 49 -12.38 31.74 26.12
CA GLY A 49 -13.42 31.46 25.14
C GLY A 49 -13.21 30.15 24.40
N TYR A 50 -14.09 29.84 23.45
CA TYR A 50 -14.07 28.55 22.75
C TYR A 50 -13.40 28.63 21.39
N ILE A 51 -12.60 27.60 21.07
CA ILE A 51 -12.12 27.31 19.72
C ILE A 51 -13.00 26.20 19.14
N ILE A 52 -13.48 26.40 17.93
CA ILE A 52 -14.25 25.40 17.17
C ILE A 52 -13.29 24.69 16.24
N PHE A 53 -13.34 23.36 16.22
CA PHE A 53 -12.60 22.53 15.26
C PHE A 53 -13.57 21.78 14.37
N ASP A 54 -13.26 21.70 13.08
CA ASP A 54 -14.16 21.17 12.04
C ASP A 54 -14.62 19.76 12.34
N VAL A 55 -13.68 18.88 12.72
CA VAL A 55 -13.96 17.53 13.20
C VAL A 55 -13.10 17.23 14.44
N ALA A 56 -13.67 16.54 15.42
CA ALA A 56 -12.95 16.06 16.58
C ALA A 56 -13.26 14.60 16.86
N ILE A 57 -12.24 13.81 17.19
CA ILE A 57 -12.38 12.41 17.63
C ILE A 57 -11.87 12.33 19.06
N GLU A 58 -12.73 11.89 19.97
CA GLU A 58 -12.39 11.67 21.38
C GLU A 58 -12.37 10.18 21.65
N VAL A 59 -11.27 9.70 22.24
CA VAL A 59 -11.07 8.30 22.63
C VAL A 59 -10.95 8.24 24.14
N SER A 60 -11.78 7.42 24.77
CA SER A 60 -11.87 7.28 26.22
C SER A 60 -11.62 5.83 26.62
N PHE A 61 -11.04 5.62 27.80
CA PHE A 61 -11.01 4.28 28.39
C PHE A 61 -12.39 3.87 28.89
N PHE A 62 -12.57 2.57 29.15
CA PHE A 62 -13.82 2.07 29.73
C PHE A 62 -14.04 2.75 31.10
N GLU A 63 -15.27 3.22 31.36
CA GLU A 63 -15.67 3.91 32.61
C GLU A 63 -15.03 5.29 32.88
N GLN A 64 -14.31 5.89 31.92
CA GLN A 64 -13.77 7.25 32.06
C GLN A 64 -14.67 8.29 31.36
N GLU A 65 -15.07 9.35 32.08
CA GLU A 65 -15.86 10.45 31.51
C GLU A 65 -15.02 11.36 30.60
N ASP A 66 -13.79 11.64 31.02
CA ASP A 66 -12.86 12.48 30.26
C ASP A 66 -12.13 11.69 29.16
N PRO A 67 -11.97 12.26 27.96
CA PRO A 67 -11.23 11.61 26.90
C PRO A 67 -9.75 11.49 27.27
N PHE A 68 -9.16 10.34 26.95
CA PHE A 68 -7.72 10.15 27.06
C PHE A 68 -6.98 10.83 25.89
N LEU A 69 -7.49 10.61 24.67
CA LEU A 69 -6.92 11.11 23.43
C LEU A 69 -7.98 11.93 22.70
N VAL A 70 -7.60 13.13 22.30
CA VAL A 70 -8.42 14.01 21.48
C VAL A 70 -7.68 14.25 20.17
N ILE A 71 -8.29 13.95 19.04
CA ILE A 71 -7.74 14.23 17.72
C ILE A 71 -8.57 15.36 17.11
N LEU A 72 -7.94 16.50 16.93
CA LEU A 72 -8.54 17.69 16.34
C LEU A 72 -8.16 17.75 14.86
N ILE A 73 -9.16 17.93 14.01
CA ILE A 73 -9.03 17.90 12.56
C ILE A 73 -9.47 19.25 11.99
N GLU A 74 -8.60 19.87 11.20
CA GLU A 74 -8.86 21.11 10.46
C GLU A 74 -8.90 20.82 8.95
N CYS A 75 -9.93 21.31 8.27
CA CYS A 75 -10.21 21.11 6.86
C CYS A 75 -9.85 22.35 6.05
N LYS A 76 -8.96 22.21 5.05
CA LYS A 76 -8.57 23.29 4.13
C LYS A 76 -8.92 22.96 2.67
N ASP A 77 -10.07 23.45 2.20
CA ASP A 77 -10.53 23.32 0.79
C ASP A 77 -10.22 24.59 -0.05
N TYR A 78 -8.95 24.99 -0.06
CA TYR A 78 -8.48 26.10 -0.88
C TYR A 78 -8.24 25.66 -2.32
N GLY A 79 -8.38 26.59 -3.29
CA GLY A 79 -7.97 26.35 -4.68
C GLY A 79 -6.45 26.29 -4.89
N LYS A 80 -5.66 26.51 -3.84
CA LYS A 80 -4.19 26.52 -3.82
C LYS A 80 -3.68 25.64 -2.68
N LYS A 81 -2.38 25.33 -2.68
CA LYS A 81 -1.72 24.63 -1.56
C LYS A 81 -1.90 25.35 -0.23
N VAL A 82 -2.09 24.58 0.84
CA VAL A 82 -2.15 25.10 2.22
C VAL A 82 -0.80 25.70 2.60
N PRO A 83 -0.76 26.99 2.99
CA PRO A 83 0.47 27.68 3.34
C PRO A 83 1.02 27.28 4.72
N VAL A 84 2.27 27.67 4.98
CA VAL A 84 2.92 27.45 6.28
C VAL A 84 2.13 28.08 7.42
N ASP A 85 1.69 29.33 7.24
CA ASP A 85 0.99 30.13 8.24
C ASP A 85 -0.27 29.42 8.77
N ASP A 86 -1.04 28.75 7.90
CA ASP A 86 -2.23 27.99 8.31
C ASP A 86 -1.88 26.81 9.24
N ILE A 87 -0.75 26.12 9.00
CA ILE A 87 -0.29 25.02 9.87
C ILE A 87 0.19 25.57 11.22
N GLU A 88 0.88 26.71 11.22
CA GLU A 88 1.33 27.35 12.45
C GLU A 88 0.19 27.92 13.28
N GLU A 89 -0.81 28.53 12.64
CA GLU A 89 -2.04 28.99 13.28
C GLU A 89 -2.80 27.80 13.89
N PHE A 90 -2.99 26.72 13.12
CA PHE A 90 -3.66 25.52 13.61
C PHE A 90 -2.91 24.89 14.79
N SER A 91 -1.58 24.78 14.70
CA SER A 91 -0.74 24.34 15.82
C SER A 91 -0.98 25.16 17.10
N THR A 92 -1.11 26.48 16.95
CA THR A 92 -1.31 27.40 18.07
C THR A 92 -2.70 27.26 18.67
N LYS A 93 -3.73 27.06 17.83
CA LYS A 93 -5.09 26.74 18.29
C LYS A 93 -5.11 25.45 19.11
N VAL A 94 -4.43 24.40 18.62
CA VAL A 94 -4.36 23.11 19.29
C VAL A 94 -3.65 23.21 20.64
N SER A 95 -2.53 23.94 20.73
CA SER A 95 -1.82 24.11 22.00
C SER A 95 -2.65 24.87 23.06
N GLN A 96 -3.52 25.78 22.63
CA GLN A 96 -4.42 26.54 23.53
C GLN A 96 -5.52 25.68 24.18
N VAL A 97 -5.88 24.57 23.54
CA VAL A 97 -6.94 23.65 24.02
C VAL A 97 -6.38 22.31 24.48
N GLY A 98 -5.05 22.18 24.51
CA GLY A 98 -4.29 20.94 24.75
C GLY A 98 -4.43 20.40 26.17
N LYS A 99 -5.66 20.16 26.60
CA LYS A 99 -6.00 19.22 27.67
C LYS A 99 -5.99 17.82 27.07
N HIS A 100 -5.66 16.81 27.87
CA HIS A 100 -5.55 15.41 27.41
C HIS A 100 -4.49 15.23 26.31
N ASN A 101 -4.28 14.00 25.82
CA ASN A 101 -3.27 13.70 24.81
C ASN A 101 -3.68 14.21 23.41
N THR A 102 -3.82 15.53 23.25
CA THR A 102 -4.36 16.14 22.04
C THR A 102 -3.40 16.00 20.84
N LYS A 103 -3.94 15.56 19.70
CA LYS A 103 -3.25 15.41 18.42
C LYS A 103 -3.95 16.22 17.33
N ALA A 104 -3.20 16.62 16.33
CA ALA A 104 -3.67 17.54 15.30
C ALA A 104 -3.52 16.90 13.91
N ILE A 105 -4.57 17.00 13.09
CA ILE A 105 -4.55 16.59 11.69
C ILE A 105 -5.05 17.75 10.83
N CYS A 106 -4.29 18.14 9.81
CA CYS A 106 -4.75 19.09 8.79
C CYS A 106 -5.04 18.33 7.49
N ILE A 107 -6.23 18.56 6.92
CA ILE A 107 -6.74 17.80 5.77
C ILE A 107 -7.04 18.72 4.59
N THR A 108 -6.68 18.30 3.38
CA THR A 108 -6.92 19.08 2.15
C THR A 108 -7.12 18.18 0.93
N LYS A 109 -7.67 18.78 -0.14
CA LYS A 109 -7.73 18.16 -1.48
C LYS A 109 -6.52 18.50 -2.35
N ASN A 110 -5.95 19.71 -2.18
CA ASN A 110 -5.00 20.29 -3.14
C ASN A 110 -3.53 20.25 -2.68
N GLY A 111 -3.29 19.82 -1.44
CA GLY A 111 -1.96 19.62 -0.88
C GLY A 111 -1.41 20.83 -0.11
N PHE A 112 -0.14 20.79 0.21
CA PHE A 112 0.56 21.65 1.15
C PHE A 112 1.80 22.29 0.52
N GLN A 113 2.22 23.45 1.01
CA GLN A 113 3.53 23.99 0.66
C GLN A 113 4.66 23.12 1.22
N LYS A 114 5.81 23.06 0.53
CA LYS A 114 6.98 22.29 1.00
C LYS A 114 7.45 22.70 2.39
N GLY A 115 7.34 23.99 2.75
CA GLY A 115 7.64 24.47 4.10
C GLY A 115 6.68 23.94 5.16
N ALA A 116 5.40 23.76 4.80
CA ALA A 116 4.36 23.31 5.71
C ALA A 116 4.59 21.87 6.16
N LEU A 117 5.13 21.00 5.29
CA LEU A 117 5.54 19.64 5.65
C LEU A 117 6.57 19.62 6.79
N LYS A 118 7.59 20.49 6.70
CA LYS A 118 8.65 20.58 7.73
C LYS A 118 8.10 21.06 9.07
N ILE A 119 7.28 22.12 9.03
CA ILE A 119 6.65 22.65 10.23
C ILE A 119 5.72 21.62 10.88
N ALA A 120 4.87 20.97 10.08
CA ALA A 120 3.95 19.95 10.58
C ALA A 120 4.71 18.79 11.26
N LYS A 121 5.79 18.30 10.64
CA LYS A 121 6.64 17.26 11.23
C LYS A 121 7.21 17.69 12.59
N ASN A 122 7.81 18.88 12.66
CA ASN A 122 8.45 19.39 13.87
C ASN A 122 7.44 19.70 15.00
N ARG A 123 6.19 20.03 14.65
CA ARG A 123 5.12 20.31 15.60
C ARG A 123 4.21 19.10 15.87
N ASN A 124 4.59 17.91 15.40
CA ASN A 124 3.82 16.66 15.54
C ASN A 124 2.38 16.74 15.00
N ILE A 125 2.19 17.44 13.87
CA ILE A 125 0.90 17.56 13.18
C ILE A 125 0.87 16.58 12.01
N GLY A 126 -0.20 15.80 11.93
CA GLY A 126 -0.49 14.95 10.78
C GLY A 126 -0.97 15.78 9.59
N LEU A 127 -0.38 15.58 8.41
CA LEU A 127 -0.92 16.14 7.17
C LEU A 127 -1.61 15.05 6.38
N TRP A 128 -2.80 15.34 5.87
CA TRP A 128 -3.59 14.38 5.10
C TRP A 128 -4.11 15.02 3.82
N LYS A 129 -3.70 14.49 2.67
CA LYS A 129 -4.30 14.84 1.38
C LYS A 129 -5.22 13.72 0.92
N ILE A 130 -6.46 14.08 0.56
CA ILE A 130 -7.44 13.16 -0.02
C ILE A 130 -7.78 13.68 -1.43
N THR A 131 -7.41 12.92 -2.46
CA THR A 131 -7.84 13.20 -3.83
C THR A 131 -9.17 12.49 -4.08
N THR A 132 -10.15 13.18 -4.65
CA THR A 132 -11.44 12.57 -5.01
C THR A 132 -11.57 12.58 -6.52
N ASN A 133 -11.84 11.43 -7.15
CA ASN A 133 -12.26 11.39 -8.56
C ASN A 133 -13.69 11.93 -8.68
N ASP A 134 -14.18 12.17 -9.91
CA ASP A 134 -15.48 12.79 -10.20
C ASP A 134 -16.71 12.12 -9.53
N ASN A 135 -16.56 10.90 -9.00
CA ASN A 135 -17.59 10.17 -8.27
C ASN A 135 -17.43 10.18 -6.72
N HIS A 136 -16.55 11.03 -6.17
CA HIS A 136 -16.23 11.10 -4.73
C HIS A 136 -15.86 9.76 -4.08
N LYS A 137 -15.37 8.79 -4.87
CA LYS A 137 -14.98 7.47 -4.36
C LYS A 137 -13.64 7.55 -3.66
N VAL A 138 -13.58 7.07 -2.42
CA VAL A 138 -12.32 6.88 -1.70
C VAL A 138 -11.86 5.45 -1.87
N ILE A 139 -10.63 5.28 -2.37
CA ILE A 139 -10.04 3.99 -2.72
C ILE A 139 -8.99 3.63 -1.66
N PHE A 140 -9.31 2.63 -0.84
CA PHE A 140 -8.38 2.06 0.15
C PHE A 140 -7.51 0.99 -0.53
N ASN A 141 -6.44 1.40 -1.20
CA ASN A 141 -5.64 0.45 -1.96
C ASN A 141 -4.45 -0.14 -1.19
N ARG A 142 -4.19 -1.41 -1.53
CA ARG A 142 -3.42 -2.43 -0.82
C ARG A 142 -1.92 -2.48 -1.18
N THR A 143 -1.49 -1.64 -2.13
CA THR A 143 -0.33 -1.95 -2.97
C THR A 143 0.73 -0.85 -3.01
N ILE A 144 0.89 -0.06 -1.94
CA ILE A 144 1.92 1.00 -1.90
C ILE A 144 3.23 0.54 -1.24
N ASN A 145 3.21 -0.56 -0.49
CA ASN A 145 4.39 -1.06 0.22
C ASN A 145 5.49 -1.65 -0.69
N ARG A 146 5.32 -1.65 -2.03
CA ARG A 146 6.27 -2.24 -2.99
C ARG A 146 7.04 -1.24 -3.86
N ILE A 147 6.79 0.07 -3.74
CA ILE A 147 7.50 1.05 -4.56
C ILE A 147 8.78 1.50 -3.84
N LYS A 148 9.95 1.24 -4.44
CA LYS A 148 11.19 1.93 -4.06
C LYS A 148 10.95 3.44 -4.21
N ASN A 149 11.22 4.23 -3.16
CA ASN A 149 10.94 5.68 -3.04
C ASN A 149 9.50 6.07 -2.65
N ASN A 150 8.79 5.26 -1.86
CA ASN A 150 7.45 5.61 -1.34
C ASN A 150 7.39 6.99 -0.66
N ASP A 151 8.41 7.34 0.13
CA ASP A 151 8.49 8.65 0.80
C ASP A 151 8.52 9.82 -0.18
N GLU A 152 9.27 9.69 -1.28
CA GLU A 152 9.37 10.74 -2.29
C GLU A 152 8.04 10.90 -3.04
N ILE A 153 7.37 9.79 -3.35
CA ILE A 153 6.06 9.79 -4.02
C ILE A 153 5.00 10.45 -3.13
N ILE A 154 4.89 10.03 -1.87
CA ILE A 154 3.91 10.59 -0.93
C ILE A 154 4.23 12.06 -0.65
N SER A 155 5.49 12.43 -0.46
CA SER A 155 5.93 13.82 -0.31
C SER A 155 5.56 14.67 -1.54
N ASN A 156 5.79 14.15 -2.75
CA ASN A 156 5.43 14.82 -3.99
C ASN A 156 3.91 14.95 -4.13
N ALA A 157 3.14 13.92 -3.76
CA ALA A 157 1.68 13.94 -3.81
C ALA A 157 1.09 14.95 -2.81
N LEU A 158 1.64 15.02 -1.60
CA LEU A 158 1.29 16.01 -0.58
C LEU A 158 1.59 17.43 -1.03
N THR A 159 2.56 17.65 -1.92
CA THR A 159 3.01 18.99 -2.33
C THR A 159 2.64 19.38 -3.76
N SER A 160 1.93 18.53 -4.51
CA SER A 160 1.50 18.81 -5.88
C SER A 160 0.00 19.12 -5.94
N GLU A 161 -0.43 20.09 -6.74
CA GLU A 161 -1.85 20.42 -6.94
C GLU A 161 -2.52 19.41 -7.88
N ASN A 162 -1.92 19.19 -9.04
CA ASN A 162 -2.40 18.24 -10.06
C ASN A 162 -1.50 17.01 -10.06
N PHE A 163 -1.76 16.07 -9.15
CA PHE A 163 -1.12 14.76 -9.24
C PHE A 163 -2.02 13.88 -10.11
N GLN A 164 -1.73 13.83 -11.42
CA GLN A 164 -2.43 12.98 -12.39
C GLN A 164 -2.04 11.50 -12.29
N ASP A 165 -1.06 11.17 -11.45
CA ASP A 165 -0.32 9.89 -11.51
C ASP A 165 -0.53 8.98 -10.29
N ILE A 166 -1.73 8.95 -9.69
CA ILE A 166 -1.99 8.09 -8.51
C ILE A 166 -2.90 6.90 -8.84
N SER A 167 -2.27 5.81 -9.27
CA SER A 167 -2.93 4.53 -9.57
C SER A 167 -3.33 3.80 -8.32
N ALA A 168 -2.60 4.05 -7.23
CA ALA A 168 -2.47 3.09 -6.15
C ALA A 168 -3.04 3.58 -4.82
N THR A 169 -3.48 4.83 -4.70
CA THR A 169 -4.18 5.37 -3.53
C THR A 169 -4.81 6.71 -3.89
N ASN A 170 -5.75 7.18 -3.10
CA ASN A 170 -6.16 8.57 -3.13
C ASN A 170 -5.95 9.26 -1.77
N ILE A 171 -5.17 8.60 -0.90
CA ILE A 171 -4.85 9.00 0.47
C ILE A 171 -3.33 9.12 0.61
N PHE A 172 -2.89 10.29 1.05
CA PHE A 172 -1.49 10.57 1.35
C PHE A 172 -1.38 11.21 2.71
N ILE A 173 -0.51 10.66 3.54
CA ILE A 173 -0.38 11.06 4.93
C ILE A 173 1.10 11.32 5.22
N GLN A 174 1.38 12.45 5.85
CA GLN A 174 2.60 12.66 6.59
C GLN A 174 2.28 12.53 8.08
N THR A 175 2.88 11.54 8.73
CA THR A 175 2.89 11.44 10.20
C THR A 175 4.06 12.25 10.75
N PRO A 176 4.14 12.45 12.08
CA PRO A 176 5.34 13.04 12.68
C PRO A 176 6.64 12.25 12.38
N LEU A 177 6.53 10.95 12.08
CA LEU A 177 7.67 10.05 11.94
C LEU A 177 7.99 9.69 10.48
N ARG A 178 6.99 9.55 9.61
CA ARG A 178 7.14 8.99 8.27
C ARG A 178 6.04 9.44 7.30
N PHE A 179 6.19 9.08 6.03
CA PHE A 179 5.13 9.15 5.04
C PHE A 179 4.40 7.80 4.97
N THR A 180 3.08 7.83 4.78
CA THR A 180 2.25 6.62 4.67
C THR A 180 0.96 6.90 3.90
N SER A 181 0.32 5.86 3.38
CA SER A 181 -1.04 5.90 2.85
C SER A 181 -2.04 5.20 3.78
N ILE A 182 -1.57 4.73 4.94
CA ILE A 182 -2.32 3.89 5.87
C ILE A 182 -2.83 4.73 7.05
N PRO A 183 -4.15 4.92 7.21
CA PRO A 183 -4.74 5.70 8.31
C PRO A 183 -4.26 5.33 9.73
N LYS A 184 -4.22 4.02 10.06
CA LYS A 184 -3.79 3.55 11.39
C LYS A 184 -2.36 3.92 11.76
N ASP A 185 -1.48 4.09 10.76
CA ASP A 185 -0.08 4.45 11.00
C ASP A 185 0.03 5.84 11.64
N LEU A 186 -0.84 6.77 11.25
CA LEU A 186 -0.87 8.11 11.83
C LEU A 186 -1.20 8.08 13.33
N ILE A 187 -2.23 7.30 13.69
CA ILE A 187 -2.63 7.13 15.10
C ILE A 187 -1.53 6.42 15.88
N TYR A 188 -0.91 5.40 15.29
CA TYR A 188 0.17 4.66 15.93
C TYR A 188 1.36 5.57 16.20
N ASP A 189 1.77 6.35 15.21
CA ASP A 189 2.91 7.25 15.32
C ASP A 189 2.62 8.36 16.37
N PHE A 190 1.38 8.88 16.44
CA PHE A 190 0.98 9.84 17.48
C PHE A 190 1.08 9.29 18.91
N LEU A 191 0.70 8.03 19.12
CA LEU A 191 0.76 7.35 20.40
C LEU A 191 2.19 6.94 20.76
N SER A 192 2.97 6.47 19.78
CA SER A 192 4.36 6.03 19.98
C SER A 192 5.30 7.16 20.45
N LEU A 193 4.95 8.41 20.14
CA LEU A 193 5.66 9.59 20.63
C LEU A 193 5.39 9.92 22.10
N GLN A 194 4.49 9.20 22.77
CA GLN A 194 4.17 9.41 24.18
C GLN A 194 4.97 8.45 25.05
N LYS A 195 5.67 8.99 26.06
CA LYS A 195 6.58 8.20 26.91
C LYS A 195 5.85 7.20 27.81
N ASP A 196 4.59 7.49 28.16
CA ASP A 196 3.85 6.77 29.20
C ASP A 196 2.69 5.93 28.65
N VAL A 197 2.63 5.72 27.34
CA VAL A 197 1.47 5.12 26.67
C VAL A 197 1.93 4.00 25.75
N SER A 198 1.53 2.77 26.04
CA SER A 198 1.77 1.64 25.12
C SER A 198 0.72 1.69 24.01
N PRO A 199 1.11 1.86 22.72
CA PRO A 199 0.13 1.88 21.62
C PRO A 199 -0.77 0.64 21.60
N LYS A 200 -0.26 -0.51 22.08
CA LYS A 200 -0.96 -1.81 22.14
C LYS A 200 -2.25 -1.80 22.96
N GLU A 201 -2.44 -0.84 23.86
CA GLU A 201 -3.65 -0.71 24.68
C GLU A 201 -4.81 -0.04 23.92
N PHE A 202 -4.51 0.73 22.87
CA PHE A 202 -5.47 1.47 22.04
C PHE A 202 -5.81 0.75 20.76
N PHE A 203 -4.81 0.07 20.20
CA PHE A 203 -5.01 -0.78 19.05
C PHE A 203 -5.72 -2.03 19.50
N THR A 204 -6.81 -2.35 18.81
CA THR A 204 -7.52 -3.58 19.04
C THR A 204 -6.54 -4.76 18.90
N GLN A 205 -6.19 -5.39 20.04
CA GLN A 205 -5.88 -6.82 20.04
C GLN A 205 -7.19 -7.53 19.74
N HIS A 206 -7.61 -7.50 18.49
CA HIS A 206 -8.71 -8.33 18.05
C HIS A 206 -8.23 -9.79 17.96
N ARG A 207 -8.08 -10.43 19.12
CA ARG A 207 -8.74 -11.71 19.38
C ARG A 207 -10.23 -11.39 19.59
N VAL A 208 -10.95 -11.04 18.52
CA VAL A 208 -12.42 -11.08 18.59
C VAL A 208 -12.76 -12.56 18.50
N ASN A 209 -13.31 -13.10 19.58
CA ASN A 209 -14.03 -14.37 19.59
C ASN A 209 -15.40 -14.18 18.91
N SER A 210 -15.38 -13.80 17.63
CA SER A 210 -16.47 -14.04 16.69
C SER A 210 -15.82 -14.77 15.52
N TYR A 211 -16.46 -15.82 15.02
CA TYR A 211 -15.95 -16.64 13.93
C TYR A 211 -15.82 -15.83 12.62
N SER A 212 -14.76 -15.04 12.52
CA SER A 212 -14.28 -14.38 11.32
C SER A 212 -13.18 -15.26 10.76
N LYS A 213 -13.32 -15.79 9.53
CA LYS A 213 -12.29 -16.65 8.93
C LYS A 213 -10.99 -15.86 8.80
N THR A 214 -10.11 -15.95 9.78
CA THR A 214 -8.75 -15.43 9.70
C THR A 214 -8.11 -16.01 8.45
N ILE A 215 -7.58 -15.17 7.55
CA ILE A 215 -6.86 -15.62 6.35
C ILE A 215 -5.78 -16.60 6.82
N PRO A 216 -5.88 -17.89 6.46
CA PRO A 216 -4.92 -18.89 6.90
C PRO A 216 -3.54 -18.44 6.48
N TYR A 217 -2.63 -18.38 7.44
CA TYR A 217 -1.23 -18.20 7.08
C TYR A 217 -0.79 -19.43 6.28
N LYS A 218 -0.34 -19.20 5.05
CA LYS A 218 0.35 -20.20 4.25
C LYS A 218 1.83 -19.84 4.28
N SER A 219 2.64 -20.78 4.75
CA SER A 219 4.08 -20.67 4.70
C SER A 219 4.56 -20.58 3.24
N LYS A 220 5.75 -20.00 3.05
CA LYS A 220 6.43 -19.98 1.76
C LYS A 220 6.53 -21.38 1.13
N LYS A 221 6.88 -22.38 1.94
CA LYS A 221 6.98 -23.78 1.51
C LYS A 221 5.64 -24.31 0.96
N GLU A 222 4.54 -24.06 1.67
CA GLU A 222 3.21 -24.48 1.23
C GLU A 222 2.79 -23.78 -0.07
N LEU A 223 3.04 -22.47 -0.18
CA LEU A 223 2.74 -21.72 -1.41
C LEU A 223 3.57 -22.22 -2.60
N SER A 224 4.84 -22.52 -2.39
CA SER A 224 5.73 -23.08 -3.41
C SER A 224 5.21 -24.42 -3.91
N ILE A 225 4.83 -25.34 -3.00
CA ILE A 225 4.25 -26.65 -3.37
C ILE A 225 2.93 -26.49 -4.14
N LEU A 226 2.05 -25.60 -3.69
CA LEU A 226 0.77 -25.36 -4.38
C LEU A 226 0.97 -24.79 -5.79
N ALA A 227 1.92 -23.87 -5.95
CA ALA A 227 2.25 -23.29 -7.24
C ALA A 227 2.91 -24.31 -8.16
N GLU A 228 3.81 -25.15 -7.65
CA GLU A 228 4.45 -26.24 -8.40
C GLU A 228 3.42 -27.24 -8.93
N ASN A 229 2.49 -27.69 -8.07
CA ASN A 229 1.42 -28.60 -8.48
C ASN A 229 0.49 -27.99 -9.54
N LEU A 230 0.25 -26.68 -9.47
CA LEU A 230 -0.53 -25.98 -10.48
C LEU A 230 0.27 -25.85 -11.79
N PHE A 231 1.55 -25.52 -11.70
CA PHE A 231 2.47 -25.48 -12.84
C PHE A 231 2.47 -26.82 -13.58
N ASP A 232 2.75 -27.92 -12.88
CA ASP A 232 2.86 -29.26 -13.48
C ASP A 232 1.59 -29.69 -14.25
N LYS A 233 0.41 -29.20 -13.84
CA LYS A 233 -0.86 -29.51 -14.51
C LYS A 233 -1.05 -28.76 -15.83
N PHE A 234 -0.52 -27.55 -15.94
CA PHE A 234 -0.76 -26.63 -17.06
C PHE A 234 0.50 -26.33 -17.88
N TYR A 235 1.60 -27.00 -17.55
CA TYR A 235 2.84 -26.91 -18.27
C TYR A 235 2.82 -27.80 -19.52
N LYS A 236 2.87 -27.20 -20.71
CA LYS A 236 2.80 -27.90 -22.00
C LYS A 236 3.65 -27.17 -23.04
N ASN A 237 4.23 -27.91 -24.00
CA ASN A 237 5.01 -27.34 -25.11
C ASN A 237 6.11 -26.36 -24.66
N ASP A 238 6.80 -26.74 -23.61
CA ASP A 238 7.84 -25.95 -22.95
C ASP A 238 7.41 -24.62 -22.29
N GLU A 239 6.11 -24.32 -22.19
CA GLU A 239 5.59 -23.10 -21.58
C GLU A 239 4.42 -23.36 -20.61
N ILE A 240 4.15 -22.39 -19.72
CA ILE A 240 2.95 -22.41 -18.87
C ILE A 240 1.85 -21.59 -19.55
N ASP A 241 0.70 -22.23 -19.79
CA ASP A 241 -0.47 -21.52 -20.35
C ASP A 241 -1.32 -20.89 -19.24
N LEU A 242 -1.01 -19.64 -18.91
CA LEU A 242 -1.76 -18.85 -17.92
C LEU A 242 -3.22 -18.63 -18.35
N ASN A 243 -3.51 -18.57 -19.65
CA ASN A 243 -4.87 -18.37 -20.13
C ASN A 243 -5.70 -19.65 -19.93
N GLU A 244 -5.12 -20.84 -20.15
CA GLU A 244 -5.76 -22.12 -19.85
C GLU A 244 -6.07 -22.25 -18.35
N ILE A 245 -5.16 -21.81 -17.48
CA ILE A 245 -5.41 -21.77 -16.02
C ILE A 245 -6.61 -20.88 -15.69
N ILE A 246 -6.63 -19.65 -16.20
CA ILE A 246 -7.71 -18.68 -15.96
C ILE A 246 -9.06 -19.24 -16.42
N ASN A 247 -9.11 -19.82 -17.62
CA ASN A 247 -10.31 -20.44 -18.18
C ASN A 247 -10.77 -21.64 -17.33
N THR A 248 -9.84 -22.49 -16.89
CA THR A 248 -10.16 -23.67 -16.07
C THR A 248 -10.67 -23.30 -14.68
N LEU A 249 -10.21 -22.16 -14.13
CA LEU A 249 -10.74 -21.59 -12.91
C LEU A 249 -12.13 -20.94 -13.11
N GLY A 250 -12.64 -20.91 -14.34
CA GLY A 250 -13.96 -20.40 -14.70
C GLY A 250 -14.02 -18.87 -14.81
N TYR A 251 -12.88 -18.22 -15.07
CA TYR A 251 -12.78 -16.78 -15.26
C TYR A 251 -12.57 -16.43 -16.72
N LYS A 252 -13.12 -15.30 -17.15
CA LYS A 252 -12.89 -14.72 -18.48
C LYS A 252 -11.75 -13.71 -18.40
N LEU A 253 -10.77 -13.84 -19.29
CA LEU A 253 -9.73 -12.84 -19.50
C LEU A 253 -10.21 -11.76 -20.48
N ILE A 254 -9.97 -10.51 -20.13
CA ILE A 254 -10.19 -9.33 -20.98
C ILE A 254 -8.88 -8.57 -21.05
N GLU A 255 -8.35 -8.35 -22.24
CA GLU A 255 -7.15 -7.55 -22.45
C GLU A 255 -7.53 -6.22 -23.09
N ILE A 256 -6.98 -5.13 -22.55
CA ILE A 256 -7.23 -3.76 -23.00
C ILE A 256 -5.88 -3.13 -23.32
N ASP A 257 -5.71 -2.69 -24.56
CA ASP A 257 -4.42 -2.18 -25.06
C ASP A 257 -3.94 -0.93 -24.34
N THR A 258 -4.86 -0.09 -23.89
CA THR A 258 -4.54 1.12 -23.15
C THR A 258 -4.39 0.82 -21.66
N PRO A 259 -3.36 1.36 -20.99
CA PRO A 259 -3.28 1.27 -19.54
C PRO A 259 -4.42 2.09 -18.93
N GLU A 260 -5.16 1.51 -17.97
CA GLU A 260 -6.08 2.29 -17.12
C GLU A 260 -5.27 3.25 -16.24
N HIS A 261 -4.10 2.80 -15.79
CA HIS A 261 -3.11 3.61 -15.09
C HIS A 261 -1.71 2.96 -15.15
N PRO A 262 -0.58 3.71 -15.19
CA PRO A 262 0.78 3.17 -15.21
C PRO A 262 1.16 2.09 -14.16
N ASN A 263 0.49 2.00 -13.01
CA ASN A 263 0.79 0.96 -12.00
C ASN A 263 -0.33 -0.08 -11.83
N ILE A 264 -1.37 -0.06 -12.67
CA ILE A 264 -2.43 -1.09 -12.68
C ILE A 264 -2.29 -1.88 -13.96
N ILE A 265 -1.82 -3.12 -13.82
CA ILE A 265 -1.66 -4.06 -14.94
C ILE A 265 -2.79 -5.08 -14.94
N GLY A 266 -3.27 -5.48 -13.76
CA GLY A 266 -4.32 -6.48 -13.59
C GLY A 266 -5.42 -6.00 -12.65
N LYS A 267 -6.65 -6.45 -12.91
CA LYS A 267 -7.82 -6.26 -12.05
C LYS A 267 -8.69 -7.50 -12.06
N LEU A 268 -8.97 -8.02 -10.86
CA LEU A 268 -9.88 -9.14 -10.66
C LEU A 268 -11.25 -8.66 -10.18
N GLU A 269 -12.29 -9.00 -10.94
CA GLU A 269 -13.68 -8.86 -10.51
C GLU A 269 -14.28 -10.24 -10.27
N THR A 270 -14.46 -10.54 -8.98
CA THR A 270 -14.83 -11.89 -8.52
C THR A 270 -16.29 -12.22 -8.79
N LYS A 271 -17.18 -11.22 -8.80
CA LYS A 271 -18.62 -11.43 -9.06
C LYS A 271 -18.89 -11.74 -10.53
N LEU A 272 -18.25 -10.99 -11.42
CA LEU A 272 -18.38 -11.17 -12.87
C LEU A 272 -17.48 -12.31 -13.40
N LYS A 273 -16.62 -12.86 -12.54
CA LYS A 273 -15.57 -13.81 -12.89
C LYS A 273 -14.72 -13.33 -14.06
N THR A 274 -14.24 -12.09 -13.97
CA THR A 274 -13.42 -11.47 -15.02
C THR A 274 -12.07 -11.05 -14.47
N ILE A 275 -11.02 -11.35 -15.23
CA ILE A 275 -9.69 -10.74 -15.06
C ILE A 275 -9.52 -9.76 -16.20
N THR A 276 -9.22 -8.51 -15.88
CA THR A 276 -8.87 -7.49 -16.86
C THR A 276 -7.39 -7.19 -16.78
N ILE A 277 -6.68 -7.32 -17.89
CA ILE A 277 -5.30 -6.87 -18.04
C ILE A 277 -5.32 -5.57 -18.85
N PHE A 278 -4.74 -4.52 -18.29
CA PHE A 278 -4.63 -3.21 -18.94
C PHE A 278 -3.25 -2.99 -19.50
N GLY A 279 -3.16 -2.17 -20.55
CA GLY A 279 -1.90 -1.83 -21.17
C GLY A 279 -1.23 -3.00 -21.89
N SER A 280 -2.00 -3.92 -22.51
CA SER A 280 -1.42 -5.05 -23.27
C SER A 280 -0.48 -4.60 -24.39
N GLY A 281 -0.71 -3.41 -24.96
CA GLY A 281 0.17 -2.79 -25.95
C GLY A 281 1.28 -1.90 -25.37
N PHE A 282 1.34 -1.73 -24.04
CA PHE A 282 2.27 -0.82 -23.36
C PHE A 282 3.27 -1.54 -22.44
N PHE A 283 2.82 -2.55 -21.70
CA PHE A 283 3.65 -3.30 -20.77
C PHE A 283 4.38 -4.46 -21.47
N SER A 284 5.53 -4.84 -20.93
CA SER A 284 6.26 -6.01 -21.42
C SER A 284 5.51 -7.32 -21.12
N GLN A 285 5.78 -8.35 -21.91
CA GLN A 285 5.17 -9.67 -21.71
C GLN A 285 5.42 -10.22 -20.31
N HIS A 286 6.61 -9.99 -19.74
CA HIS A 286 6.95 -10.39 -18.38
C HIS A 286 6.03 -9.76 -17.32
N GLN A 287 5.71 -8.47 -17.48
CA GLN A 287 4.82 -7.76 -16.56
C GLN A 287 3.38 -8.26 -16.67
N ILE A 288 2.91 -8.50 -17.89
CA ILE A 288 1.60 -9.07 -18.17
C ILE A 288 1.49 -10.48 -17.58
N ASN A 289 2.49 -11.33 -17.79
CA ASN A 289 2.53 -12.69 -17.24
C ASN A 289 2.51 -12.68 -15.71
N PHE A 290 3.29 -11.79 -15.09
CA PHE A 290 3.29 -11.64 -13.63
C PHE A 290 1.94 -11.16 -13.10
N ALA A 291 1.30 -10.19 -13.77
CA ALA A 291 -0.04 -9.74 -13.40
C ALA A 291 -1.06 -10.87 -13.51
N LYS A 292 -1.07 -11.63 -14.62
CA LYS A 292 -1.93 -12.81 -14.78
C LYS A 292 -1.70 -13.84 -13.68
N ALA A 293 -0.44 -14.19 -13.39
CA ALA A 293 -0.08 -15.14 -12.34
C ALA A 293 -0.50 -14.66 -10.94
N HIS A 294 -0.43 -13.35 -10.69
CA HIS A 294 -0.90 -12.72 -9.46
C HIS A 294 -2.42 -12.85 -9.30
N GLU A 295 -3.20 -12.55 -10.35
CA GLU A 295 -4.66 -12.71 -10.30
C GLU A 295 -5.08 -14.19 -10.17
N ILE A 296 -4.38 -15.10 -10.86
CA ILE A 296 -4.53 -16.55 -10.68
C ILE A 296 -4.33 -16.92 -9.21
N ALA A 297 -3.32 -16.37 -8.53
CA ALA A 297 -3.07 -16.65 -7.12
C ALA A 297 -4.25 -16.22 -6.24
N HIS A 298 -4.82 -15.04 -6.47
CA HIS A 298 -6.00 -14.58 -5.73
C HIS A 298 -7.20 -15.51 -5.88
N ILE A 299 -7.43 -16.02 -7.09
CA ILE A 299 -8.52 -16.96 -7.36
C ILE A 299 -8.22 -18.33 -6.73
N PHE A 300 -7.04 -18.88 -7.00
CA PHE A 300 -6.64 -20.23 -6.58
C PHE A 300 -6.58 -20.38 -5.06
N LEU A 301 -6.03 -19.37 -4.36
CA LEU A 301 -5.97 -19.33 -2.91
C LEU A 301 -7.31 -18.91 -2.26
N LYS A 302 -8.35 -18.67 -3.08
CA LYS A 302 -9.69 -18.24 -2.66
C LYS A 302 -9.65 -16.98 -1.81
N HIS A 303 -8.79 -16.03 -2.18
CA HIS A 303 -8.62 -14.77 -1.48
C HIS A 303 -9.93 -13.96 -1.48
N SER A 304 -10.75 -14.07 -2.53
CA SER A 304 -12.07 -13.43 -2.64
C SER A 304 -13.01 -13.69 -1.45
N ASN A 305 -12.90 -14.84 -0.79
CA ASN A 305 -13.69 -15.17 0.41
C ASN A 305 -13.36 -14.27 1.63
N TYR A 306 -12.27 -13.52 1.54
CA TYR A 306 -11.76 -12.64 2.58
C TYR A 306 -11.71 -11.17 2.12
N ILE A 307 -12.12 -10.89 0.86
CA ILE A 307 -12.16 -9.56 0.28
C ILE A 307 -13.63 -9.12 0.23
N ILE A 308 -14.05 -8.27 1.17
CA ILE A 308 -15.33 -7.59 1.08
C ILE A 308 -15.10 -6.29 0.26
N SER A 309 -15.91 -6.09 -0.78
CA SER A 309 -15.73 -5.16 -1.92
C SER A 309 -15.24 -3.73 -1.62
N GLU A 310 -14.38 -3.20 -2.52
CA GLU A 310 -13.55 -1.99 -2.36
C GLU A 310 -13.99 -0.74 -3.16
N SER A 311 -15.27 -0.37 -3.12
CA SER A 311 -15.60 1.01 -3.52
C SER A 311 -16.72 1.57 -2.67
N PHE A 312 -16.45 2.70 -2.00
CA PHE A 312 -17.45 3.48 -1.30
C PHE A 312 -17.72 4.76 -2.09
N SER A 313 -18.99 5.00 -2.48
CA SER A 313 -19.47 6.33 -2.85
C SER A 313 -20.34 6.88 -1.71
N PRO A 314 -20.14 8.13 -1.27
CA PRO A 314 -20.96 8.75 -0.22
C PRO A 314 -22.45 8.92 -0.57
N ALA A 315 -22.87 8.61 -1.81
CA ALA A 315 -24.20 8.92 -2.33
C ALA A 315 -25.22 7.77 -2.21
N MET A 316 -24.90 6.66 -1.54
CA MET A 316 -25.82 5.52 -1.42
C MET A 316 -25.95 5.06 0.03
N GLU A 317 -26.80 5.75 0.79
CA GLU A 317 -27.38 5.21 2.01
C GLU A 317 -28.70 4.51 1.69
N SER A 318 -28.72 3.19 1.89
CA SER A 318 -29.80 2.39 2.46
C SER A 318 -29.58 0.94 2.04
N HIS A 319 -29.34 0.10 3.04
CA HIS A 319 -29.34 -1.37 3.08
C HIS A 319 -28.09 -1.91 3.78
N SER A 320 -28.35 -2.26 5.03
CA SER A 320 -27.57 -3.09 5.93
C SER A 320 -26.88 -4.26 5.23
N LEU A 321 -25.56 -4.29 5.34
CA LEU A 321 -24.74 -5.50 5.34
C LEU A 321 -23.53 -5.20 6.22
N ASP A 322 -23.41 -5.95 7.31
CA ASP A 322 -22.26 -5.91 8.20
C ASP A 322 -21.02 -6.34 7.43
N ILE A 323 -20.01 -5.47 7.42
CA ILE A 323 -18.76 -5.65 6.68
C ILE A 323 -17.62 -5.39 7.68
N GLU A 324 -17.08 -6.48 8.21
CA GLU A 324 -15.79 -6.55 8.91
C GLU A 324 -14.66 -6.31 7.90
N ILE A 325 -13.78 -5.33 8.15
CA ILE A 325 -12.54 -5.24 7.38
C ILE A 325 -11.39 -5.81 8.19
N THR A 326 -10.90 -6.96 7.77
CA THR A 326 -9.79 -7.66 8.43
C THR A 326 -8.44 -7.02 8.09
N GLN A 327 -7.62 -6.85 9.13
CA GLN A 327 -6.22 -6.39 9.17
C GLN A 327 -5.20 -7.22 8.35
N ASN A 328 -5.57 -7.94 7.29
CA ASN A 328 -4.73 -8.96 6.64
C ASN A 328 -4.58 -8.80 5.11
N ILE A 329 -4.80 -7.59 4.62
CA ILE A 329 -4.59 -7.22 3.21
C ILE A 329 -3.15 -7.51 2.76
N ASP A 330 -2.15 -7.05 3.54
CA ASP A 330 -0.73 -7.29 3.25
C ASP A 330 -0.41 -8.79 3.15
N ARG A 331 -1.13 -9.62 3.91
CA ARG A 331 -0.96 -11.08 3.88
C ARG A 331 -1.51 -11.66 2.58
N LEU A 332 -2.69 -11.25 2.12
CA LEU A 332 -3.24 -11.69 0.84
C LEU A 332 -2.29 -11.33 -0.30
N GLU A 333 -1.85 -10.07 -0.32
CA GLU A 333 -0.94 -9.55 -1.33
C GLU A 333 0.42 -10.24 -1.31
N PHE A 334 0.97 -10.50 -0.11
CA PHE A 334 2.22 -11.25 0.03
C PHE A 334 2.05 -12.67 -0.51
N GLN A 335 1.02 -13.39 -0.07
CA GLN A 335 0.77 -14.77 -0.50
C GLN A 335 0.55 -14.82 -2.03
N ALA A 336 -0.16 -13.84 -2.60
CA ALA A 336 -0.46 -13.78 -4.03
C ALA A 336 0.80 -13.62 -4.91
N ASN A 337 1.67 -12.63 -4.69
CA ASN A 337 2.89 -12.57 -5.52
C ASN A 337 3.95 -13.57 -5.14
N TYR A 338 3.99 -14.04 -3.89
CA TYR A 338 4.88 -15.16 -3.59
C TYR A 338 4.47 -16.39 -4.40
N PHE A 339 3.17 -16.71 -4.43
CA PHE A 339 2.62 -17.77 -5.27
C PHE A 339 2.87 -17.50 -6.77
N ALA A 340 2.61 -16.29 -7.26
CA ALA A 340 2.85 -15.94 -8.67
C ALA A 340 4.31 -16.12 -9.08
N GLY A 341 5.25 -15.70 -8.22
CA GLY A 341 6.68 -15.93 -8.42
C GLY A 341 7.01 -17.42 -8.47
N CYS A 342 6.42 -18.25 -7.59
CA CYS A 342 6.61 -19.70 -7.62
C CYS A 342 5.97 -20.35 -8.87
N LEU A 343 4.83 -19.85 -9.33
CA LEU A 343 4.11 -20.38 -10.49
C LEU A 343 4.88 -20.12 -11.78
N LEU A 344 5.47 -18.93 -11.93
CA LEU A 344 6.28 -18.57 -13.10
C LEU A 344 7.70 -19.14 -13.02
N LEU A 345 8.23 -19.32 -11.81
CA LEU A 345 9.57 -19.85 -11.55
C LEU A 345 9.48 -21.06 -10.59
N PRO A 346 8.95 -22.20 -11.07
CA PRO A 346 8.84 -23.43 -10.30
C PRO A 346 10.23 -23.94 -9.91
N GLU A 347 10.35 -24.41 -8.67
CA GLU A 347 11.63 -24.71 -8.03
C GLU A 347 12.37 -25.84 -8.75
N ASN A 348 11.67 -26.91 -9.14
CA ASN A 348 12.30 -28.07 -9.75
C ASN A 348 12.86 -27.76 -11.13
N ARG A 349 12.06 -27.10 -11.97
CA ARG A 349 12.48 -26.71 -13.32
C ARG A 349 13.59 -25.67 -13.25
N LEU A 350 13.47 -24.65 -12.39
CA LEU A 350 14.50 -23.61 -12.26
C LEU A 350 15.85 -24.20 -11.82
N LYS A 351 15.85 -25.13 -10.86
CA LYS A 351 17.08 -25.83 -10.44
C LYS A 351 17.66 -26.66 -11.57
N ALA A 352 16.84 -27.42 -12.29
CA ALA A 352 17.30 -28.25 -13.41
C ALA A 352 17.94 -27.39 -14.51
N THR A 353 17.26 -26.32 -14.93
CA THR A 353 17.76 -25.41 -15.98
C THR A 353 19.02 -24.68 -15.54
N LEU A 354 19.08 -24.20 -14.29
CA LEU A 354 20.28 -23.57 -13.77
C LEU A 354 21.46 -24.56 -13.73
N ASN A 355 21.25 -25.77 -13.22
CA ASN A 355 22.29 -26.80 -13.15
C ASN A 355 22.85 -27.16 -14.53
N TYR A 356 21.99 -27.22 -15.55
CA TYR A 356 22.42 -27.39 -16.93
C TYR A 356 23.42 -26.29 -17.33
N TYR A 357 23.06 -25.01 -17.16
CA TYR A 357 23.95 -23.89 -17.52
C TYR A 357 25.23 -23.85 -16.69
N LEU A 358 25.18 -24.16 -15.40
CA LEU A 358 26.37 -24.24 -14.55
C LEU A 358 27.35 -25.31 -15.06
N GLN A 359 26.84 -26.47 -15.49
CA GLN A 359 27.67 -27.53 -16.08
C GLN A 359 28.21 -27.12 -17.46
N GLN A 360 27.38 -26.56 -18.34
CA GLN A 360 27.79 -26.13 -19.67
C GLN A 360 28.92 -25.09 -19.64
N TYR A 361 28.89 -24.17 -18.66
CA TYR A 361 29.93 -23.14 -18.51
C TYR A 361 31.00 -23.49 -17.48
N GLY A 362 31.00 -24.71 -16.92
CA GLY A 362 32.03 -25.17 -15.97
C GLY A 362 32.08 -24.38 -14.65
N ILE A 363 30.96 -23.81 -14.22
CA ILE A 363 30.87 -23.01 -12.99
C ILE A 363 30.78 -23.95 -11.79
N ARG A 364 31.77 -23.84 -10.90
CA ARG A 364 31.81 -24.60 -9.64
C ARG A 364 31.30 -23.75 -8.49
N ASN A 365 30.50 -24.36 -7.61
CA ASN A 365 30.10 -23.74 -6.34
C ASN A 365 31.34 -23.53 -5.46
N ARG A 366 31.60 -22.28 -5.04
CA ARG A 366 32.76 -21.88 -4.24
C ARG A 366 32.45 -21.70 -2.75
N GLY A 367 31.31 -22.21 -2.28
CA GLY A 367 30.91 -22.21 -0.87
C GLY A 367 29.96 -21.08 -0.44
N PHE A 368 29.59 -20.18 -1.36
CA PHE A 368 28.61 -19.11 -1.09
C PHE A 368 27.23 -19.48 -1.63
N SER A 369 27.17 -19.74 -2.93
CA SER A 369 25.99 -20.18 -3.67
C SER A 369 26.44 -20.85 -4.97
N PRO A 370 25.57 -21.64 -5.64
CA PRO A 370 25.87 -22.22 -6.95
C PRO A 370 26.32 -21.17 -7.99
N LEU A 371 25.74 -19.97 -7.95
CA LEU A 371 26.10 -18.85 -8.83
C LEU A 371 26.35 -17.56 -8.03
N TYR A 372 27.57 -17.03 -8.09
CA TYR A 372 27.93 -15.77 -7.46
C TYR A 372 28.12 -14.67 -8.51
N ILE A 373 27.41 -13.56 -8.36
CA ILE A 373 27.43 -12.42 -9.29
C ILE A 373 27.86 -11.16 -8.54
N ASP A 374 28.92 -10.50 -9.01
CA ASP A 374 29.38 -9.20 -8.53
C ASP A 374 29.82 -8.32 -9.72
N SER A 375 30.52 -7.22 -9.44
CA SER A 375 31.03 -6.30 -10.46
C SER A 375 32.29 -6.80 -11.20
N GLN A 376 32.81 -7.99 -10.89
CA GLN A 376 33.97 -8.54 -11.60
C GLN A 376 33.57 -8.98 -13.02
N PRO A 377 34.39 -8.73 -14.05
CA PRO A 377 34.04 -9.03 -15.45
C PRO A 377 33.63 -10.49 -15.70
N CYS A 378 34.28 -11.45 -15.05
CA CYS A 378 33.95 -12.87 -15.19
C CYS A 378 32.57 -13.23 -14.62
N ASN A 379 32.19 -12.61 -13.49
CA ASN A 379 30.88 -12.83 -12.86
C ASN A 379 29.77 -12.09 -13.60
N PHE A 380 30.07 -10.92 -14.16
CA PHE A 380 29.16 -10.22 -15.05
C PHE A 380 28.92 -10.98 -16.36
N GLU A 381 29.96 -11.64 -16.90
CA GLU A 381 29.79 -12.51 -18.06
C GLU A 381 28.93 -13.74 -17.73
N ASN A 382 29.09 -14.34 -16.54
CA ASN A 382 28.20 -15.40 -16.07
C ASN A 382 26.74 -14.92 -15.96
N TYR A 383 26.53 -13.67 -15.51
CA TYR A 383 25.19 -13.07 -15.49
C TYR A 383 24.59 -13.03 -16.90
N ARG A 384 25.34 -12.55 -17.89
CA ARG A 384 24.89 -12.47 -19.28
C ARG A 384 24.61 -13.83 -19.90
N ARG A 385 25.45 -14.84 -19.61
CA ARG A 385 25.35 -16.17 -20.20
C ARG A 385 24.32 -17.09 -19.53
N ILE A 386 23.94 -16.80 -18.29
CA ILE A 386 23.06 -17.68 -17.51
C ILE A 386 21.78 -16.98 -17.12
N ILE A 387 21.85 -15.81 -16.49
CA ILE A 387 20.66 -15.13 -15.98
C ILE A 387 19.78 -14.60 -17.11
N LEU A 388 20.36 -13.97 -18.14
CA LEU A 388 19.57 -13.46 -19.27
C LEU A 388 18.87 -14.58 -20.06
N PRO A 389 19.53 -15.71 -20.40
CA PRO A 389 18.81 -16.83 -21.01
C PRO A 389 17.73 -17.42 -20.12
N LEU A 390 17.94 -17.49 -18.79
CA LEU A 390 16.90 -17.95 -17.87
C LEU A 390 15.69 -17.00 -17.87
N THR A 391 15.87 -15.69 -17.96
CA THR A 391 14.73 -14.76 -18.02
C THR A 391 13.89 -14.94 -19.27
N GLU A 392 14.54 -15.26 -20.40
CA GLU A 392 13.85 -15.58 -21.65
C GLU A 392 13.10 -16.91 -21.54
N ILE A 393 13.76 -17.98 -21.08
CA ILE A 393 13.17 -19.33 -20.95
C ILE A 393 11.94 -19.33 -20.05
N PHE A 394 11.97 -18.58 -18.94
CA PHE A 394 10.85 -18.51 -18.00
C PHE A 394 9.91 -17.32 -18.28
N ASN A 395 10.23 -16.49 -19.28
CA ASN A 395 9.47 -15.30 -19.65
C ASN A 395 9.14 -14.38 -18.45
N VAL A 396 10.16 -14.08 -17.65
CA VAL A 396 10.08 -13.19 -16.46
C VAL A 396 11.11 -12.07 -16.51
N SER A 397 10.92 -11.02 -15.72
CA SER A 397 11.92 -9.96 -15.58
C SER A 397 13.18 -10.45 -14.85
N GLN A 398 14.30 -9.76 -15.10
CA GLN A 398 15.56 -9.99 -14.39
C GLN A 398 15.40 -9.84 -12.87
N GLU A 399 14.58 -8.90 -12.40
CA GLU A 399 14.36 -8.69 -10.97
C GLU A 399 13.61 -9.87 -10.33
N THR A 400 12.55 -10.37 -10.98
CA THR A 400 11.81 -11.55 -10.52
C THR A 400 12.72 -12.78 -10.45
N MET A 401 13.57 -12.97 -11.47
CA MET A 401 14.58 -14.05 -11.49
C MET A 401 15.58 -13.92 -10.35
N LYS A 402 16.15 -12.73 -10.12
CA LYS A 402 17.10 -12.45 -9.02
C LYS A 402 16.49 -12.79 -7.67
N ILE A 403 15.28 -12.29 -7.40
CA ILE A 403 14.58 -12.51 -6.13
C ILE A 403 14.42 -14.01 -5.88
N ARG A 404 13.95 -14.77 -6.88
CA ARG A 404 13.71 -16.21 -6.73
C ARG A 404 14.99 -17.01 -6.55
N LEU A 405 16.03 -16.71 -7.33
CA LEU A 405 17.32 -17.41 -7.21
C LEU A 405 17.99 -17.15 -5.85
N THR A 406 17.93 -15.91 -5.34
CA THR A 406 18.45 -15.58 -4.01
C THR A 406 17.65 -16.26 -2.91
N GLU A 407 16.32 -16.29 -3.04
CA GLU A 407 15.45 -16.93 -2.06
C GLU A 407 15.71 -18.45 -1.95
N LEU A 408 15.94 -19.11 -3.09
CA LEU A 408 16.26 -20.54 -3.14
C LEU A 408 17.74 -20.86 -2.79
N GLY A 409 18.55 -19.85 -2.49
CA GLY A 409 19.99 -20.01 -2.25
C GLY A 409 20.78 -20.47 -3.48
N LEU A 410 20.23 -20.27 -4.68
CA LEU A 410 20.81 -20.69 -5.96
C LEU A 410 21.77 -19.65 -6.53
N ALA A 411 21.55 -18.36 -6.24
CA ALA A 411 22.46 -17.30 -6.63
C ALA A 411 22.59 -16.21 -5.56
N GLN A 412 23.78 -15.60 -5.50
CA GLN A 412 24.04 -14.42 -4.66
C GLN A 412 24.48 -13.25 -5.54
N PHE A 413 23.84 -12.10 -5.36
CA PHE A 413 24.13 -10.87 -6.09
C PHE A 413 24.79 -9.86 -5.15
N ALA A 414 26.08 -9.61 -5.33
CA ALA A 414 26.92 -8.75 -4.51
C ALA A 414 27.45 -7.55 -5.31
N PHE A 415 26.54 -6.70 -5.79
CA PHE A 415 26.92 -5.43 -6.40
C PHE A 415 27.38 -4.47 -5.30
N GLN A 416 28.66 -4.07 -5.29
CA GLN A 416 29.11 -3.06 -4.33
C GLN A 416 28.48 -1.70 -4.65
N PRO A 417 27.98 -0.95 -3.65
CA PRO A 417 27.72 0.47 -3.83
C PRO A 417 29.08 1.14 -4.04
N THR A 418 29.37 1.58 -5.26
CA THR A 418 30.57 2.38 -5.52
C THR A 418 30.51 3.64 -4.65
N SER A 419 31.56 3.81 -3.86
CA SER A 419 31.84 4.96 -2.99
C SER A 419 31.48 6.30 -3.64
N THR A 420 30.90 7.17 -2.82
CA THR A 420 30.65 8.59 -3.03
C THR A 420 31.60 9.27 -4.01
N ASN A 421 31.14 9.50 -5.23
CA ASN A 421 31.58 10.64 -6.03
C ASN A 421 30.40 11.17 -6.83
N LYS A 422 30.08 12.46 -6.61
CA LYS A 422 29.16 13.23 -7.44
C LYS A 422 29.72 13.26 -8.87
N VAL A 423 29.21 12.42 -9.75
CA VAL A 423 29.33 12.60 -11.21
C VAL A 423 27.99 12.28 -11.86
N LYS A 424 27.66 13.11 -12.85
CA LYS A 424 26.39 13.27 -13.55
C LYS A 424 25.71 11.95 -13.95
N ARG A 425 24.38 11.95 -13.79
CA ARG A 425 23.42 11.09 -14.50
C ARG A 425 23.88 10.84 -15.93
N SER A 426 24.19 9.59 -16.25
CA SER A 426 24.33 9.09 -17.61
C SER A 426 24.45 7.55 -17.58
N TYR A 427 23.54 6.87 -18.29
CA TYR A 427 23.62 5.45 -18.72
C TYR A 427 23.42 4.29 -17.73
N ILE A 428 22.32 4.24 -16.98
CA ILE A 428 21.82 2.95 -16.43
C ILE A 428 20.32 2.66 -16.74
N ASP A 429 19.55 3.59 -17.32
CA ASP A 429 18.12 3.35 -17.65
C ASP A 429 17.87 2.85 -19.09
N ARG A 430 18.65 1.88 -19.55
CA ARG A 430 18.20 0.98 -20.61
C ARG A 430 18.77 -0.38 -20.27
N PHE A 431 17.97 -1.25 -19.66
CA PHE A 431 17.86 -2.71 -19.85
C PHE A 431 16.95 -3.30 -18.78
#